data_AF-A0A1B1K7B8-F1
#
_entry.id   AF-A0A1B1K7B8-F1
#
_cell.length_a   1.000
_cell.length_b   1.000
_cell.length_c   1.000
_cell.angle_alpha   90.00
_cell.angle_beta   90.00
_cell.angle_gamma   90.00
#
_symmetry.space_group_name_H-M   'P 1'
#
loop_
_entity.id
_entity.type
_entity.pdbx_description
1 polymer ?
#
loop_
_entity_poly.entity_id
_entity_poly.type
_entity_poly.pdbx_seq_one_letter_code
_entity_poly.pdbx_strand_id
1 'polypeptide(L)'
;MPNPEVTNRLAALDAVLWAINNRHELDDLAFASANAAELIAELQRLHGFTDEQCNFIVTSSARVLTQQYRDQITAEREEVLKDLND
;
A
#
# COMPACT_ATOMS: atom_id res chain seq x y z
N MET A 1 -0.01 -1.61 24.93
CA MET A 1 -0.53 -0.87 23.76
C MET A 1 0.46 -1.11 22.63
N PRO A 2 0.04 -1.51 21.43
CA PRO A 2 0.95 -1.70 20.32
C PRO A 2 1.69 -0.40 20.00
N ASN A 3 2.97 -0.50 19.63
CA ASN A 3 3.76 0.66 19.25
C ASN A 3 3.12 1.31 18.00
N PRO A 4 2.74 2.60 18.05
CA PRO A 4 2.11 3.28 16.92
C PRO A 4 2.99 3.30 15.67
N GLU A 5 4.31 3.30 15.82
CA GLU A 5 5.25 3.21 14.69
C GLU A 5 5.16 1.86 13.97
N VAL A 6 5.08 0.76 14.74
CA VAL A 6 4.97 -0.61 14.21
C VAL A 6 3.62 -0.78 13.51
N THR A 7 2.55 -0.22 14.09
CA THR A 7 1.20 -0.26 13.50
C THR A 7 1.14 0.53 12.18
N ASN A 8 1.73 1.73 12.14
CA ASN A 8 1.78 2.54 10.93
C ASN A 8 2.61 1.88 9.82
N ARG A 9 3.75 1.27 10.18
CA ARG A 9 4.59 0.52 9.26
C ARG A 9 3.85 -0.67 8.66
N LEU A 10 3.13 -1.43 9.49
CA LEU A 10 2.31 -2.55 9.02
C LEU A 10 1.24 -2.08 8.01
N ALA A 11 0.52 -1.02 8.34
CA ALA A 11 -0.50 -0.46 7.46
C ALA A 11 0.07 0.03 6.13
N ALA A 12 1.28 0.60 6.14
CA ALA A 12 1.98 0.98 4.91
C ALA A 12 2.34 -0.25 4.05
N LEU A 13 2.87 -1.32 4.65
CA LEU A 13 3.19 -2.56 3.93
C LEU A 13 1.92 -3.23 3.36
N ASP A 14 0.81 -3.19 4.09
CA ASP A 14 -0.49 -3.68 3.63
C ASP A 14 -0.98 -2.90 2.39
N ALA A 15 -0.89 -1.57 2.42
CA ALA A 15 -1.28 -0.72 1.29
C ALA A 15 -0.44 -1.01 0.03
N VAL A 16 0.87 -1.24 0.21
CA VAL A 16 1.78 -1.61 -0.89
C VAL A 16 1.43 -2.97 -1.48
N LEU A 17 1.23 -3.99 -0.64
CA LEU A 17 0.83 -5.32 -1.10
C LEU A 17 -0.53 -5.29 -1.80
N TRP A 18 -1.48 -4.50 -1.30
CA TRP A 18 -2.76 -4.30 -1.97
C TRP A 18 -2.55 -3.73 -3.38
N ALA A 19 -1.78 -2.66 -3.53
CA ALA A 19 -1.55 -2.03 -4.84
C ALA A 19 -0.85 -2.98 -5.84
N ILE A 20 0.06 -3.82 -5.34
CA ILE A 20 0.80 -4.79 -6.14
C ILE A 20 -0.11 -5.97 -6.55
N ASN A 21 -0.97 -6.45 -5.65
CA ASN A 21 -1.88 -7.57 -5.91
C ASN A 21 -3.10 -7.18 -6.76
N ASN A 22 -3.56 -5.94 -6.64
CA ASN A 22 -4.75 -5.42 -7.32
C ASN A 22 -4.38 -4.41 -8.40
N ARG A 23 -3.27 -4.65 -9.12
CA ARG A 23 -2.74 -3.68 -10.08
C ARG A 23 -3.75 -3.29 -11.17
N HIS A 24 -4.54 -4.26 -11.65
CA HIS A 24 -5.59 -3.98 -12.63
C HIS A 24 -6.68 -3.04 -12.08
N GLU A 25 -7.13 -3.28 -10.84
CA GLU A 25 -8.11 -2.40 -10.17
C GLU A 25 -7.55 -0.99 -9.97
N LEU A 26 -6.28 -0.87 -9.56
CA LEU A 26 -5.61 0.41 -9.43
C LEU A 26 -5.48 1.14 -10.77
N ASP A 27 -5.17 0.43 -11.85
CA ASP A 27 -5.10 1.00 -13.19
C ASP A 27 -6.47 1.46 -13.69
N ASP A 28 -7.54 0.70 -13.43
CA ASP A 28 -8.92 1.08 -13.75
C ASP A 28 -9.36 2.34 -12.97
N LEU A 29 -9.05 2.41 -11.67
CA LEU A 29 -9.31 3.59 -10.83
C LEU A 29 -8.53 4.82 -11.33
N ALA A 30 -7.25 4.64 -11.67
CA ALA A 30 -6.41 5.71 -12.20
C ALA A 30 -6.94 6.23 -13.54
N PHE A 31 -7.42 5.32 -14.42
CA PHE A 31 -8.01 5.69 -15.70
C PHE A 31 -9.36 6.42 -15.56
N ALA A 32 -10.17 6.05 -14.57
CA ALA A 32 -11.44 6.69 -14.28
C ALA A 32 -11.32 8.07 -13.60
N SER A 33 -10.20 8.34 -12.94
CA SER A 33 -9.94 9.59 -12.23
C SER A 33 -9.49 10.70 -13.17
N ALA A 34 -9.99 11.93 -13.00
CA ALA A 34 -9.59 13.04 -13.87
C ALA A 34 -8.17 13.56 -13.57
N ASN A 35 -7.68 13.35 -12.35
CA ASN A 35 -6.37 13.79 -11.89
C ASN A 35 -5.89 12.98 -10.67
N ALA A 36 -4.64 13.19 -10.26
CA ALA A 36 -4.04 12.47 -9.14
C ALA A 36 -4.74 12.73 -7.79
N ALA A 37 -5.32 13.92 -7.58
CA ALA A 37 -6.02 14.23 -6.33
C ALA A 37 -7.35 13.45 -6.22
N GLU A 38 -8.06 13.27 -7.33
CA GLU A 38 -9.24 12.40 -7.39
C GLU A 38 -8.89 10.93 -7.15
N LEU A 39 -7.80 10.45 -7.76
CA LEU A 39 -7.31 9.10 -7.51
C LEU A 39 -6.99 8.88 -6.02
N ILE A 40 -6.30 9.83 -5.38
CA ILE A 40 -6.01 9.77 -3.94
C ILE A 40 -7.32 9.73 -3.14
N ALA A 41 -8.27 10.61 -3.43
CA ALA A 41 -9.55 10.65 -2.72
C ALA A 41 -10.34 9.33 -2.84
N GLU A 42 -10.34 8.70 -4.02
CA GLU A 42 -10.98 7.40 -4.22
C GLU A 42 -10.25 6.28 -3.47
N LEU A 43 -8.91 6.26 -3.47
CA LEU A 43 -8.13 5.29 -2.71
C LEU A 43 -8.38 5.40 -1.19
N GLN A 44 -8.49 6.63 -0.67
CA GLN A 44 -8.86 6.88 0.72
C GLN A 44 -10.29 6.41 1.02
N ARG A 45 -11.24 6.72 0.13
CA ARG A 45 -12.65 6.39 0.30
C ARG A 45 -12.91 4.88 0.24
N LEU A 46 -12.27 4.17 -0.68
CA LEU A 46 -12.48 2.75 -0.94
C LEU A 46 -11.71 1.85 0.02
N HIS A 47 -10.46 2.20 0.33
CA HIS A 47 -9.55 1.34 1.08
C HIS A 47 -9.15 1.90 2.45
N GLY A 48 -9.57 3.13 2.79
CA GLY A 48 -9.23 3.76 4.06
C GLY A 48 -7.75 4.14 4.16
N PHE A 49 -7.04 4.25 3.04
CA PHE A 49 -5.63 4.61 3.03
C PHE A 49 -5.40 6.03 3.55
N THR A 50 -4.22 6.27 4.10
CA THR A 50 -3.76 7.61 4.50
C THR A 50 -3.14 8.35 3.31
N ASP A 51 -2.95 9.67 3.44
CA ASP A 51 -2.26 10.47 2.42
C ASP A 51 -0.87 9.90 2.07
N GLU A 52 -0.11 9.47 3.09
CA GLU A 52 1.22 8.90 2.91
C GLU A 52 1.18 7.58 2.13
N GLN A 53 0.23 6.71 2.45
CA GLN A 53 0.03 5.44 1.75
C GLN A 53 -0.39 5.67 0.30
N CYS A 54 -1.36 6.57 0.07
CA CYS A 54 -1.79 6.93 -1.27
C CYS A 54 -0.62 7.52 -2.09
N ASN A 55 0.16 8.43 -1.51
CA ASN A 55 1.30 9.04 -2.19
C ASN A 55 2.34 7.98 -2.60
N PHE A 56 2.60 6.99 -1.75
CA PHE A 56 3.48 5.88 -2.11
C PHE A 56 2.92 5.05 -3.26
N ILE A 57 1.63 4.69 -3.20
CA ILE A 57 0.96 3.89 -4.25
C ILE A 57 1.04 4.60 -5.61
N VAL A 58 0.68 5.89 -5.67
CA VAL A 58 0.60 6.64 -6.93
C VAL A 58 1.98 7.00 -7.52
N THR A 59 3.03 7.05 -6.69
CA THR A 59 4.42 7.32 -7.14
C THR A 59 5.24 6.04 -7.36
N SER A 60 4.67 4.87 -7.10
CA SER A 60 5.35 3.59 -7.25
C SER A 60 5.68 3.27 -8.72
N SER A 61 6.91 2.84 -8.96
CA SER A 61 7.38 2.41 -10.29
C SER A 61 7.12 0.93 -10.56
N ALA A 62 7.19 0.50 -11.82
CA ALA A 62 7.00 -0.90 -12.22
C ALA A 62 7.92 -1.91 -11.48
N ARG A 63 9.03 -1.46 -10.87
CA ARG A 63 9.90 -2.29 -10.02
C ARG A 63 9.12 -2.99 -8.90
N VAL A 64 8.09 -2.35 -8.34
CA VAL A 64 7.30 -2.92 -7.24
C VAL A 64 6.49 -4.14 -7.66
N LEU A 65 6.31 -4.36 -8.96
CA LEU A 65 5.53 -5.49 -9.50
C LEU A 65 6.37 -6.78 -9.62
N THR A 66 7.70 -6.69 -9.48
CA THR A 66 8.59 -7.85 -9.57
C THR A 66 8.31 -8.86 -8.46
N GLN A 67 8.44 -10.16 -8.76
CA GLN A 67 8.27 -11.20 -7.75
C GLN A 67 9.23 -11.02 -6.57
N GLN A 68 10.48 -10.67 -6.85
CA GLN A 68 11.48 -10.40 -5.81
C GLN A 68 11.01 -9.32 -4.82
N TYR A 69 10.39 -8.24 -5.31
CA TYR A 69 9.90 -7.18 -4.45
C TYR A 69 8.67 -7.60 -3.65
N ARG A 70 7.76 -8.39 -4.26
CA ARG A 70 6.62 -8.99 -3.56
C ARG A 70 7.07 -9.85 -2.39
N ASP A 71 8.06 -10.72 -2.63
CA ASP A 71 8.60 -11.61 -1.61
C ASP A 71 9.26 -10.81 -0.48
N GLN A 72 10.03 -9.76 -0.83
CA GLN A 72 10.66 -8.87 0.13
C GLN A 72 9.65 -8.17 1.05
N ILE A 73 8.62 -7.54 0.49
CA ILE A 73 7.61 -6.80 1.27
C ILE A 73 6.76 -7.77 2.10
N THR A 74 6.47 -8.96 1.59
CA THR A 74 5.74 -10.00 2.33
C THR A 74 6.54 -10.46 3.55
N ALA A 75 7.84 -10.71 3.39
CA ALA A 75 8.71 -11.07 4.50
C ALA A 75 8.80 -9.95 5.55
N GLU A 76 8.98 -8.69 5.11
CA GLU A 76 9.01 -7.54 6.02
C GLU A 76 7.71 -7.40 6.81
N ARG A 77 6.56 -7.60 6.14
CA ARG A 77 5.26 -7.59 6.80
C ARG A 77 5.13 -8.67 7.85
N GLU A 78 5.59 -9.89 7.56
CA GLU A 78 5.57 -11.00 8.51
C GLU A 78 6.47 -10.75 9.72
N GLU A 79 7.61 -10.11 9.54
CA GLU A 79 8.49 -9.69 10.64
C GLU A 79 7.80 -8.65 11.53
N VAL A 80 7.25 -7.57 10.94
CA VAL A 80 6.52 -6.52 11.67
C VAL A 80 5.31 -7.09 12.40
N LEU A 81 4.62 -8.09 11.84
CA LEU A 81 3.52 -8.79 12.50
C LEU A 81 3.96 -9.62 13.71
N LYS A 82 5.15 -10.23 13.67
CA LYS A 82 5.70 -10.94 14.84
C LYS A 82 6.01 -9.95 15.95
N ASP A 83 6.70 -8.85 15.62
CA ASP A 83 7.05 -7.78 16.57
C ASP A 83 5.83 -7.13 17.25
N LEU A 84 4.66 -7.15 16.60
CA LEU A 84 3.41 -6.62 17.16
C LEU A 84 2.71 -7.61 18.12
N ASN A 85 2.94 -8.91 17.92
CA ASN A 85 2.30 -10.00 18.68
C ASN A 85 3.15 -10.47 19.88
N ASP A 86 4.45 -10.19 19.89
CA ASP A 86 5.37 -10.40 21.00
C ASP A 86 5.26 -9.29 22.08
#